data_AF-A0A838SIK2-F1
#
_entry.id   AF-A0A838SIK2-F1
#
_cell.length_a   1.000
_cell.length_b   1.000
_cell.length_c   1.000
_cell.angle_alpha   90.00
_cell.angle_beta   90.00
_cell.angle_gamma   90.00
#
_symmetry.space_group_name_H-M   'P 1'
#
loop_
_entity.id
_entity.type
_entity.pdbx_description
1 polymer ?
#
loop_
_entity_poly.entity_id
_entity_poly.type
_entity_poly.pdbx_seq_one_letter_code
_entity_poly.pdbx_strand_id
1 'polypeptide(L)'
;MPRLTTHDYLFFHAYLHEVWHNQRKAFSLISTRDQSYLHQYFRPSETLTDPELLVHRNAITAEEPCLPQCAGRALRHLADPLPMKQSTSSDRIVLYPLLNPNPDLSRMARALLRQAMRQVGDEQRGTLSSEDSSSVMRN
;
A
#
# COMPACT_ATOMS: atom_id res chain seq x y z
N MET A 1 -10.44 9.80 -26.06
CA MET A 1 -10.37 10.65 -24.85
C MET A 1 -10.33 12.09 -25.32
N PRO A 2 -11.14 13.01 -24.76
CA PRO A 2 -10.98 14.44 -25.03
C PRO A 2 -9.54 14.85 -24.75
N ARG A 3 -8.96 15.71 -25.61
CA ARG A 3 -7.59 16.19 -25.43
C ARG A 3 -7.55 17.04 -24.16
N LEU A 4 -6.70 16.68 -23.21
CA LEU A 4 -6.49 17.45 -21.97
C LEU A 4 -6.05 18.87 -22.36
N THR A 5 -6.87 19.86 -22.09
CA THR A 5 -6.49 21.25 -22.37
C THR A 5 -5.43 21.70 -21.38
N THR A 6 -4.75 22.81 -21.69
CA THR A 6 -3.79 23.43 -20.75
C THR A 6 -4.45 23.79 -19.42
N HIS A 7 -5.69 24.28 -19.47
CA HIS A 7 -6.46 24.61 -18.29
C HIS A 7 -6.78 23.37 -17.44
N ASP A 8 -7.23 22.28 -18.09
CA ASP A 8 -7.52 21.02 -17.40
C ASP A 8 -6.28 20.46 -16.69
N TYR A 9 -5.10 20.55 -17.33
CA TYR A 9 -3.86 20.06 -16.76
C TYR A 9 -3.50 20.80 -15.46
N LEU A 10 -3.56 22.14 -15.47
CA LEU A 10 -3.27 22.95 -14.29
C LEU A 10 -4.32 22.73 -13.19
N PHE A 11 -5.60 22.61 -13.57
CA PHE A 11 -6.67 22.27 -12.66
C PHE A 11 -6.42 20.93 -11.96
N PHE A 12 -6.08 19.89 -12.72
CA PHE A 12 -5.81 18.57 -12.15
C PHE A 12 -4.53 18.54 -11.31
N HIS A 13 -3.50 19.31 -11.67
CA HIS A 13 -2.33 19.48 -10.82
C HIS A 13 -2.71 20.07 -9.45
N ALA A 14 -3.42 21.20 -9.43
CA ALA A 14 -3.84 21.85 -8.19
C ALA A 14 -4.70 20.92 -7.33
N TYR A 15 -5.67 20.25 -7.95
CA TYR A 15 -6.50 19.24 -7.30
C TYR A 15 -5.66 18.10 -6.69
N LEU A 16 -4.76 17.49 -7.47
CA LEU A 16 -3.94 16.38 -6.99
C LEU A 16 -2.97 16.81 -5.89
N HIS A 17 -2.42 18.02 -5.98
CA HIS A 17 -1.57 18.60 -4.95
C HIS A 17 -2.35 18.76 -3.64
N GLU A 18 -3.57 19.29 -3.69
CA GLU A 18 -4.45 19.39 -2.52
C GLU A 18 -4.77 18.01 -1.92
N VAL A 19 -5.14 17.04 -2.76
CA VAL A 19 -5.44 15.66 -2.32
C VAL A 19 -4.19 15.01 -1.72
N TRP A 20 -3.00 15.24 -2.27
CA TRP A 20 -1.75 14.70 -1.75
C TRP A 20 -1.40 15.26 -0.37
N HIS A 21 -1.69 16.53 -0.09
CA HIS A 21 -1.40 17.14 1.20
C HIS A 21 -2.48 16.88 2.25
N ASN A 22 -3.75 16.95 1.86
CA ASN A 22 -4.89 16.90 2.79
C ASN A 22 -5.51 15.51 2.92
N GLN A 23 -5.35 14.66 1.91
CA GLN A 23 -6.05 13.38 1.78
C GLN A 23 -5.13 12.26 1.29
N ARG A 24 -3.93 12.13 1.88
CA ARG A 24 -2.95 11.07 1.53
C ARG A 24 -3.54 9.66 1.41
N LYS A 25 -4.57 9.37 2.21
CA LYS A 25 -5.28 8.07 2.16
C LYS A 25 -5.96 7.80 0.81
N ALA A 26 -6.38 8.82 0.07
CA ALA A 26 -6.97 8.65 -1.26
C ALA A 26 -5.98 7.98 -2.23
N PHE A 27 -4.69 8.35 -2.19
CA PHE A 27 -3.66 7.71 -3.00
C PHE A 27 -3.43 6.24 -2.62
N SER A 28 -3.67 5.85 -1.36
CA SER A 28 -3.56 4.45 -0.94
C SER A 28 -4.65 3.55 -1.51
N LEU A 29 -5.75 4.12 -2.02
CA LEU A 29 -6.85 3.37 -2.62
C LEU A 29 -6.60 3.00 -4.08
N ILE A 30 -5.60 3.60 -4.74
CA ILE A 30 -5.24 3.31 -6.12
C ILE A 30 -3.97 2.46 -6.20
N SER A 31 -3.79 1.73 -7.30
CA SER A 31 -2.63 0.84 -7.47
C SER A 31 -1.29 1.62 -7.48
N THR A 32 -0.20 0.99 -7.02
CA THR A 32 1.14 1.61 -7.03
C THR A 32 1.55 2.09 -8.43
N ARG A 33 1.12 1.36 -9.47
CA ARG A 33 1.36 1.74 -10.86
C ARG A 33 0.62 3.02 -11.23
N ASP A 34 -0.65 3.15 -10.83
CA ASP A 34 -1.43 4.37 -11.07
C ASP A 34 -0.88 5.56 -10.29
N GLN A 35 -0.44 5.35 -9.04
CA GLN A 35 0.27 6.36 -8.27
C GLN A 35 1.52 6.83 -9.01
N SER A 36 2.34 5.90 -9.51
CA SER A 36 3.54 6.22 -10.30
C SER A 36 3.21 7.07 -11.52
N TYR A 37 2.15 6.74 -12.26
CA TYR A 37 1.74 7.54 -13.43
C TYR A 37 1.29 8.95 -13.07
N LEU A 38 0.55 9.11 -11.98
CA LEU A 38 0.17 10.43 -11.49
C LEU A 38 1.38 11.25 -11.03
N HIS A 39 2.31 10.62 -10.31
CA HIS A 39 3.51 11.29 -9.83
C HIS A 39 4.45 11.70 -10.95
N GLN A 40 4.64 10.85 -11.97
CA GLN A 40 5.49 11.20 -13.10
C GLN A 40 4.87 12.32 -13.94
N TYR A 41 3.58 12.23 -14.27
CA TYR A 41 2.95 13.18 -15.20
C TYR A 41 2.54 14.52 -14.55
N PHE A 42 1.94 14.48 -13.36
CA PHE A 42 1.40 15.66 -12.69
C PHE A 42 2.30 16.18 -11.57
N ARG A 43 3.21 15.38 -11.00
CA ARG A 43 4.09 15.80 -9.87
C ARG A 43 3.37 16.46 -8.69
N PRO A 44 2.28 15.87 -8.14
CA PRO A 44 1.48 16.49 -7.09
C PRO A 44 2.22 16.66 -5.74
N SER A 45 3.42 16.10 -5.59
CA SER A 45 4.30 16.28 -4.43
C SER A 45 5.21 17.50 -4.54
N GLU A 46 5.31 18.11 -5.72
CA GLU A 46 6.20 19.25 -5.99
C GLU A 46 5.40 20.54 -6.07
N THR A 47 5.95 21.63 -5.54
CA THR A 47 5.35 22.97 -5.64
C THR A 47 5.92 23.69 -6.86
N LEU A 48 5.46 23.29 -8.04
CA LEU A 48 5.87 23.89 -9.31
C LEU A 48 4.93 25.04 -9.70
N THR A 49 5.48 26.06 -10.36
CA THR A 49 4.69 27.14 -10.95
C THR A 49 4.02 26.69 -12.26
N ASP A 50 2.93 27.36 -12.65
CA ASP A 50 2.23 27.09 -13.91
C ASP A 50 3.14 26.98 -15.14
N PRO A 51 4.10 27.91 -15.40
CA PRO A 51 4.99 27.77 -16.55
C PRO A 51 5.90 26.54 -16.45
N GLU A 52 6.40 26.19 -15.26
CA GLU A 52 7.24 25.00 -15.05
C GLU A 52 6.46 23.71 -15.29
N LEU A 53 5.20 23.66 -14.85
CA LEU A 53 4.29 22.55 -15.10
C LEU A 53 4.04 22.34 -16.59
N LEU A 54 3.89 23.41 -17.37
CA LEU A 54 3.72 23.31 -18.82
C LEU A 54 4.99 22.85 -19.54
N VAL A 55 6.16 23.33 -19.10
CA VAL A 55 7.45 22.86 -19.60
C VAL A 55 7.61 21.37 -19.32
N HIS A 56 7.34 20.94 -18.09
CA HIS A 56 7.39 19.54 -17.67
C HIS A 56 6.43 18.67 -18.49
N ARG A 57 5.18 19.09 -18.62
CA ARG A 57 4.18 18.40 -19.44
C ARG A 57 4.67 18.17 -20.87
N ASN A 58 5.23 19.21 -21.49
CA ASN A 58 5.70 19.13 -22.87
C ASN A 58 6.91 18.19 -22.99
N ALA A 59 7.87 18.28 -22.05
CA ALA A 59 9.04 17.40 -22.01
C ALA A 59 8.63 15.93 -21.87
N ILE A 60 7.82 15.61 -20.86
CA ILE A 60 7.36 14.23 -20.64
C ILE A 60 6.49 13.71 -21.76
N THR A 61 5.64 14.54 -22.37
CA THR A 61 4.81 14.09 -23.49
C THR A 61 5.66 13.76 -24.72
N ALA A 62 6.80 14.43 -24.89
CA ALA A 62 7.77 14.13 -25.94
C ALA A 62 8.57 12.85 -25.66
N GLU A 63 8.99 12.65 -24.40
CA GLU A 63 9.75 11.45 -23.98
C GLU A 63 8.88 10.20 -23.91
N GLU A 64 7.68 10.30 -23.34
CA GLU A 64 6.77 9.20 -23.09
C GLU A 64 5.33 9.52 -23.55
N PRO A 65 5.01 9.33 -24.84
CA PRO A 65 3.72 9.71 -25.40
C PRO A 65 2.53 8.92 -24.84
N CYS A 66 2.77 7.78 -24.20
CA CYS A 66 1.73 6.98 -23.54
C CYS A 66 1.39 7.49 -22.13
N LEU A 67 2.28 8.23 -21.48
CA LEU A 67 2.15 8.65 -20.09
C LEU A 67 0.93 9.56 -19.83
N PRO A 68 0.60 10.56 -20.69
CA PRO A 68 -0.61 11.37 -20.51
C PRO A 68 -1.90 10.52 -20.44
N GLN A 69 -1.98 9.47 -21.27
CA GLN A 69 -3.15 8.59 -21.31
C GLN A 69 -3.23 7.70 -20.07
N CYS A 70 -2.08 7.16 -19.64
CA CYS A 70 -1.98 6.37 -18.41
C CYS A 70 -2.34 7.21 -17.17
N ALA A 71 -1.78 8.42 -17.06
CA ALA A 71 -2.07 9.35 -15.98
C ALA A 71 -3.54 9.79 -15.96
N GLY A 72 -4.14 10.05 -17.14
CA GLY A 72 -5.57 10.36 -17.23
C GLY A 72 -6.48 9.21 -16.79
N ARG A 73 -6.08 7.96 -17.01
CA ARG A 73 -6.79 6.78 -16.48
C ARG A 73 -6.61 6.65 -14.97
N ALA A 74 -5.40 6.82 -14.48
CA ALA A 74 -5.10 6.79 -13.04
C ALA A 74 -5.88 7.87 -12.27
N LEU A 75 -6.02 9.06 -12.86
CA LEU A 75 -6.81 10.16 -12.30
C LEU A 75 -8.29 9.77 -12.12
N ARG A 76 -8.86 9.03 -13.07
CA ARG A 76 -10.23 8.52 -12.96
C ARG A 76 -10.37 7.53 -11.80
N HIS A 77 -9.40 6.64 -11.60
CA HIS A 77 -9.42 5.72 -10.46
C HIS A 77 -9.34 6.45 -9.12
N LEU A 78 -8.67 7.61 -9.07
CA LEU A 78 -8.60 8.44 -7.86
C LEU A 78 -9.89 9.24 -7.62
N ALA A 79 -10.49 9.79 -8.69
CA ALA A 79 -11.69 10.61 -8.62
C ALA A 79 -12.97 9.78 -8.42
N ASP A 80 -12.99 8.56 -8.94
CA ASP A 80 -14.11 7.62 -8.82
C ASP A 80 -13.62 6.34 -8.12
N PRO A 81 -13.58 6.32 -6.78
CA PRO A 81 -13.08 5.18 -5.99
C PRO A 81 -14.01 3.95 -6.01
N LEU A 82 -14.83 3.80 -7.05
CA LEU A 82 -15.69 2.64 -7.23
C LEU A 82 -14.88 1.33 -7.28
N PRO A 83 -15.46 0.23 -6.79
CA PRO A 83 -14.70 -0.90 -6.27
C PRO A 83 -13.86 -1.52 -7.39
N MET A 84 -12.55 -1.61 -7.14
CA MET A 84 -11.65 -2.50 -7.86
C MET A 84 -12.39 -3.81 -8.11
N LYS A 85 -12.51 -4.21 -9.38
CA LYS A 85 -13.14 -5.47 -9.80
C LYS A 85 -12.75 -6.57 -8.83
N GLN A 86 -13.71 -7.02 -8.02
CA GLN A 86 -13.56 -8.20 -7.20
C GLN A 86 -13.22 -9.34 -8.16
N SER A 87 -11.98 -9.82 -8.09
CA SER A 87 -11.57 -11.04 -8.77
C SER A 87 -12.48 -12.15 -8.28
N THR A 88 -13.40 -12.59 -9.12
CA THR A 88 -14.26 -13.75 -8.88
C THR A 88 -13.42 -15.02 -8.97
N SER A 89 -12.65 -15.28 -7.91
CA SER A 89 -12.12 -16.60 -7.62
C SER A 89 -11.75 -16.65 -6.14
N SER A 90 -12.57 -17.38 -5.40
CA SER A 90 -12.32 -18.02 -4.10
C SER A 90 -10.96 -17.74 -3.44
N ASP A 91 -10.99 -17.20 -2.22
CA ASP A 91 -9.89 -17.16 -1.24
C ASP A 91 -8.57 -16.51 -1.66
N ARG A 92 -8.60 -15.18 -1.88
CA ARG A 92 -7.39 -14.36 -1.71
C ARG A 92 -7.66 -13.22 -0.75
N ILE A 93 -7.20 -13.39 0.50
CA ILE A 93 -7.02 -12.30 1.45
C ILE A 93 -5.94 -11.38 0.87
N VAL A 94 -6.35 -10.24 0.33
CA VAL A 94 -5.42 -9.18 -0.08
C VAL A 94 -5.02 -8.42 1.17
N LEU A 95 -3.87 -8.77 1.73
CA LEU A 95 -3.18 -7.97 2.74
C LEU A 95 -2.62 -6.72 2.06
N TYR A 96 -3.24 -5.57 2.30
CA TYR A 96 -2.60 -4.29 2.06
C TYR A 96 -1.46 -4.16 3.09
N PRO A 97 -0.19 -4.01 2.67
CA PRO A 97 0.80 -3.54 3.61
C PRO A 97 0.43 -2.11 3.97
N LEU A 98 -0.21 -1.94 5.13
CA LEU A 98 -0.15 -0.68 5.87
C LEU A 98 1.32 -0.50 6.28
N LEU A 99 2.21 -0.18 5.35
CA LEU A 99 3.63 0.06 5.64
C LEU A 99 3.77 1.48 6.18
N ASN A 100 3.22 1.66 7.38
CA ASN A 100 3.85 2.34 8.51
C ASN A 100 2.91 2.24 9.73
N PRO A 101 2.79 1.10 10.43
CA PRO A 101 2.93 1.23 11.86
C PRO A 101 4.34 1.81 12.07
N ASN A 102 4.52 2.78 12.93
CA ASN A 102 5.82 2.95 13.56
C ASN A 102 5.78 1.92 14.70
N PRO A 103 6.13 0.63 14.47
CA PRO A 103 5.87 -0.35 15.49
C PRO A 103 6.83 -0.06 16.64
N ASP A 104 6.27 0.14 17.82
CA ASP A 104 7.08 0.31 19.02
C ASP A 104 7.89 -0.98 19.25
N LEU A 105 9.17 -0.94 18.85
CA LEU A 105 10.11 -2.06 18.92
C LEU A 105 10.19 -2.62 20.34
N SER A 106 10.02 -1.76 21.36
CA SER A 106 10.03 -2.18 22.77
C SER A 106 8.80 -3.02 23.11
N ARG A 107 7.64 -2.67 22.57
CA ARG A 107 6.40 -3.46 22.73
C ARG A 107 6.50 -4.81 22.04
N MET A 108 7.06 -4.86 20.84
CA MET A 108 7.24 -6.12 20.11
C MET A 108 8.26 -7.03 20.79
N ALA A 109 9.40 -6.49 21.22
CA ALA A 109 10.41 -7.26 21.97
C ALA A 109 9.84 -7.87 23.25
N ARG A 110 9.03 -7.11 24.00
CA ARG A 110 8.34 -7.62 25.20
C ARG A 110 7.30 -8.69 24.89
N ALA A 111 6.57 -8.57 23.78
CA ALA A 111 5.59 -9.56 23.36
C ALA A 111 6.27 -10.89 22.99
N LEU A 112 7.36 -10.82 22.21
CA LEU A 112 8.16 -11.98 21.82
C LEU A 112 8.80 -12.65 23.04
N LEU A 113 9.37 -11.88 23.96
CA LEU A 113 9.93 -12.43 25.21
C LEU A 113 8.86 -13.12 26.07
N ARG A 114 7.67 -12.53 26.21
CA ARG A 114 6.56 -13.19 26.93
C ARG A 114 6.11 -14.50 26.28
N GLN A 115 6.12 -14.57 24.96
CA GLN A 115 5.76 -15.78 24.23
C GLN A 115 6.82 -16.88 24.41
N ALA A 116 8.10 -16.53 24.30
CA ALA A 116 9.20 -17.45 24.55
C ALA A 116 9.16 -18.01 25.99
N MET A 117 8.90 -17.16 26.98
CA MET A 117 8.79 -17.59 28.37
C MET A 117 7.59 -18.52 28.63
N ARG A 118 6.50 -18.41 27.85
CA ARG A 118 5.37 -19.35 27.93
C ARG A 118 5.75 -20.72 27.37
N GLN A 119 6.46 -20.76 26.24
CA GLN A 119 6.92 -22.02 25.64
C GLN A 119 7.88 -22.78 26.57
N VAL A 120 8.77 -22.07 27.26
CA VAL A 120 9.67 -22.69 28.26
C VAL A 120 8.90 -23.23 29.48
N GLY A 121 7.77 -22.62 29.84
CA GLY A 121 6.91 -23.09 30.93
C GLY A 121 6.10 -24.35 30.57
N ASP A 122 5.74 -24.53 29.29
CA ASP A 122 4.98 -25.69 28.83
C ASP A 122 5.87 -26.93 28.64
N GLU A 123 7.17 -26.75 28.33
CA GLU A 123 8.12 -27.87 28.22
C GLU A 123 8.45 -28.53 29.57
N GLN A 124 8.37 -27.79 30.69
CA GLN A 124 8.58 -28.37 32.03
C GLN A 124 7.39 -29.17 32.57
N ARG A 125 6.21 -29.10 31.93
CA ARG A 125 5.06 -29.96 32.28
C ARG A 125 5.05 -31.31 31.55
N GLY A 126 5.85 -31.47 30.50
CA GLY A 126 5.90 -32.68 29.69
C GLY A 126 6.81 -33.80 30.23
N THR A 127 7.70 -33.51 31.18
CA THR A 127 8.75 -34.45 31.60
C THR A 127 8.45 -35.25 32.87
N LEU A 128 7.31 -35.05 33.53
CA LEU A 128 6.93 -35.79 34.75
C LEU A 128 5.97 -36.97 34.52
N SER A 129 5.67 -37.35 33.28
CA SER A 129 4.66 -38.39 32.98
C SER A 129 5.19 -39.58 32.18
N SER A 130 6.47 -39.92 32.34
CA SER A 130 7.08 -41.07 31.68
C SER A 130 7.86 -41.97 32.64
N GLU A 131 7.34 -42.17 33.85
CA GLU A 131 7.82 -43.19 34.79
C GLU A 131 6.64 -43.84 35.50
N ASP A 132 5.74 -44.52 34.77
CA ASP A 132 4.96 -45.63 35.34
C ASP A 132 4.12 -46.31 34.26
N SER A 133 4.70 -47.26 33.54
CA SER A 133 3.97 -48.30 32.80
C SER A 133 4.96 -49.36 32.30
N SER A 134 5.61 -50.06 33.23
CA SER A 134 6.17 -51.38 32.92
C SER A 134 5.99 -52.30 34.12
N SER A 135 4.73 -52.55 34.45
CA SER A 135 4.34 -53.71 35.23
C SER A 135 3.04 -54.26 34.67
N VAL A 136 2.90 -55.57 34.78
CA VAL A 136 1.71 -56.39 34.53
C VAL A 136 1.61 -57.07 33.14
N MET A 137 1.70 -58.42 33.21
CA MET A 137 1.25 -59.49 32.31
C MET A 137 2.34 -60.11 31.42
N ARG A 138 2.57 -61.43 31.40
CA ARG A 138 1.80 -62.60 31.88
C ARG A 138 2.70 -63.86 31.77
N ASN A 139 2.41 -64.82 32.65
CA ASN A 139 2.60 -66.29 32.58
C ASN A 139 3.99 -66.90 32.41
#